data_AF-A0A1W2DHW0-F1
#
_entry.id   AF-A0A1W2DHW0-F1
#
_cell.length_a   1.000
_cell.length_b   1.000
_cell.length_c   1.000
_cell.angle_alpha   90.00
_cell.angle_beta   90.00
_cell.angle_gamma   90.00
#
_symmetry.space_group_name_H-M   'P 1'
#
loop_
_entity.id
_entity.type
_entity.pdbx_description
1 polymer ?
#
loop_
_entity_poly.entity_id
_entity_poly.type
_entity_poly.pdbx_seq_one_letter_code
_entity_poly.pdbx_strand_id
1 'polypeptide(L)'
;MKTIRITGSGIFGNPTEDNPTGEYPIGYEFETASDLPAGWAGRAVIVGEEPKQGSEFVVNDNDDSDVGKARREVIEKAEAEFKRIRSSYDAQVQALEARANKAEADLQLANEQIEALNLKLKASEANDAATAEEIASAIALLDAKTDAHWTAAGLPAVDAVAELTGKAVTRKAIEEAAPDAKRPA
;
A
#
# COMPACT_ATOMS: atom_id res chain seq x y z
N MET A 1 28.35 7.56 58.34
CA MET A 1 27.86 8.88 57.89
C MET A 1 26.90 8.62 56.74
N LYS A 2 25.89 9.46 56.58
CA LYS A 2 24.90 9.38 55.50
C LYS A 2 25.11 10.57 54.57
N THR A 3 25.05 10.34 53.27
CA THR A 3 25.07 11.41 52.27
C THR A 3 23.65 11.85 52.00
N ILE A 4 23.36 13.14 52.16
CA ILE A 4 22.05 13.72 51.84
C ILE A 4 22.19 14.51 50.55
N ARG A 5 21.26 14.30 49.59
CA ARG A 5 21.10 15.11 48.38
C ARG A 5 19.83 15.95 48.49
N ILE A 6 19.92 17.26 48.20
CA ILE A 6 18.77 18.14 48.11
C ILE A 6 18.02 17.91 46.79
N THR A 7 16.71 17.68 46.87
CA THR A 7 15.84 17.40 45.71
C THR A 7 14.73 18.43 45.52
N GLY A 8 14.56 19.37 46.44
CA GLY A 8 13.58 20.46 46.36
C GLY A 8 14.09 21.74 47.04
N SER A 9 13.50 22.87 46.69
CA SER A 9 13.92 24.20 47.16
C SER A 9 13.49 24.51 48.61
N GLY A 10 14.06 25.58 49.18
CA GLY A 10 13.68 26.07 50.52
C GLY A 10 14.21 25.21 51.66
N ILE A 11 15.37 24.58 51.46
CA ILE A 11 16.14 23.89 52.49
C ILE A 11 17.28 24.80 52.91
N PHE A 12 17.30 25.20 54.18
CA PHE A 12 18.25 26.15 54.73
C PHE A 12 19.09 25.50 55.83
N GLY A 13 20.41 25.67 55.73
CA GLY A 13 21.38 25.42 56.79
C GLY A 13 21.78 26.70 57.51
N ASN A 14 22.84 26.60 58.30
CA ASN A 14 23.46 27.78 58.91
C ASN A 14 24.15 28.60 57.82
N PRO A 15 23.84 29.91 57.72
CA PRO A 15 24.57 30.79 56.81
C PRO A 15 26.07 30.76 57.09
N THR A 16 26.85 30.75 56.02
CA THR A 16 28.31 30.88 56.06
C THR A 16 28.73 32.10 55.23
N GLU A 17 30.01 32.48 55.31
CA GLU A 17 30.55 33.55 54.47
C GLU A 17 30.37 33.24 52.96
N ASP A 18 30.50 31.96 52.59
CA ASP A 18 30.33 31.47 51.22
C ASP A 18 28.87 31.17 50.84
N ASN A 19 27.97 31.04 51.82
CA ASN A 19 26.54 30.84 51.63
C ASN A 19 25.73 31.73 52.59
N PRO A 20 25.64 33.04 52.32
CA PRO A 20 25.04 34.00 53.24
C PRO A 20 23.52 33.83 53.40
N THR A 21 22.85 33.15 52.46
CA THR A 21 21.42 32.82 52.58
C THR A 21 21.20 31.54 53.40
N GLY A 22 22.23 30.70 53.52
CA GLY A 22 22.13 29.37 54.08
C GLY A 22 21.32 28.40 53.21
N GLU A 23 20.82 28.80 52.05
CA GLU A 23 20.02 27.92 51.20
C GLU A 23 20.92 26.89 50.51
N TYR A 24 20.54 25.62 50.59
CA TYR A 24 21.20 24.57 49.82
C TYR A 24 20.53 24.40 48.46
N PRO A 25 21.28 24.52 47.34
CA PRO A 25 20.70 24.37 46.02
C PRO A 25 20.29 22.92 45.74
N ILE A 26 19.32 22.74 44.83
CA ILE A 26 18.91 21.41 44.36
C ILE A 26 20.13 20.70 43.74
N GLY A 27 20.34 19.44 44.09
CA GLY A 27 21.50 18.64 43.70
C GLY A 27 22.70 18.75 44.65
N TYR A 28 22.69 19.68 45.61
CA TYR A 28 23.75 19.76 46.61
C TYR A 28 23.79 18.52 47.50
N GLU A 29 25.00 18.03 47.76
CA GLU A 29 25.25 16.88 48.61
C GLU A 29 26.14 17.22 49.79
N PHE A 30 25.83 16.67 50.96
CA PHE A 30 26.69 16.77 52.13
C PHE A 30 26.52 15.56 53.04
N GLU A 31 27.53 15.32 53.88
CA GLU A 31 27.53 14.22 54.83
C GLU A 31 27.00 14.66 56.19
N THR A 32 26.20 13.80 56.82
CA THR A 32 25.74 14.00 58.19
C THR A 32 25.75 12.70 58.97
N ALA A 33 25.87 12.82 60.30
CA ALA A 33 25.69 11.71 61.22
C ALA A 33 24.21 11.51 61.62
N SER A 34 23.34 12.49 61.32
CA SER A 34 21.94 12.51 61.74
C SER A 34 21.00 12.02 60.63
N ASP A 35 19.82 11.56 61.03
CA ASP A 35 18.74 11.29 60.10
C ASP A 35 18.21 12.56 59.45
N LEU A 36 17.48 12.40 58.33
CA LEU A 36 16.86 13.51 57.63
C LEU A 36 15.83 14.19 58.55
N PRO A 37 15.93 15.52 58.77
CA PRO A 37 14.92 16.24 59.53
C PRO A 37 13.51 16.08 58.93
N ALA A 38 12.48 15.94 59.77
CA ALA A 38 11.11 15.72 59.30
C ALA A 38 10.63 16.81 58.32
N GLY A 39 11.03 18.07 58.55
CA GLY A 39 10.69 19.19 57.66
C GLY A 39 11.37 19.14 56.29
N TRP A 40 12.33 18.25 56.08
CA TRP A 40 13.07 18.08 54.83
C TRP A 40 12.55 16.89 54.01
N ALA A 41 11.63 16.11 54.57
CA ALA A 41 10.99 15.01 53.87
C ALA A 41 10.35 15.50 52.57
N GLY A 42 10.65 14.82 51.46
CA GLY A 42 10.18 15.18 50.12
C GLY A 42 11.00 16.25 49.39
N ARG A 43 11.97 16.89 50.06
CA ARG A 43 12.86 17.91 49.50
C ARG A 43 14.34 17.59 49.62
N ALA A 44 14.66 16.47 50.27
CA ALA A 44 15.99 15.89 50.33
C ALA A 44 15.87 14.37 50.51
N VAL A 45 16.89 13.64 50.06
CA VAL A 45 16.95 12.17 50.09
C VAL A 45 18.31 11.70 50.58
N ILE A 46 18.34 10.55 51.24
CA ILE A 46 19.59 9.89 51.60
C ILE A 46 20.08 9.13 50.36
N VAL A 47 21.29 9.46 49.90
CA VAL A 47 21.90 8.83 48.73
C VAL A 47 22.31 7.40 49.11
N GLY A 48 21.86 6.42 48.32
CA GLY A 48 22.18 5.00 48.52
C GLY A 48 21.19 4.20 49.37
N GLU A 49 20.12 4.82 49.88
CA GLU A 49 18.98 4.06 50.42
C GLU A 49 18.14 3.44 49.29
N GLU A 50 17.48 2.31 49.57
CA GLU A 50 16.55 1.70 48.62
C GLU A 50 15.47 2.72 48.21
N PRO A 51 15.24 2.91 46.90
CA PRO A 51 14.26 3.87 46.43
C PRO A 51 12.87 3.50 46.94
N LYS A 52 12.18 4.45 47.55
CA LYS A 52 10.78 4.26 47.96
C LYS A 52 9.93 4.01 46.72
N GLN A 53 8.96 3.11 46.84
CA GLN A 53 8.03 2.82 45.76
C GLN A 53 7.37 4.12 45.25
N GLY A 54 7.51 4.40 43.95
CA GLY A 54 7.01 5.64 43.33
C GLY A 54 8.01 6.81 43.28
N SER A 55 9.28 6.61 43.64
CA SER A 55 10.32 7.63 43.45
C SER A 55 10.66 7.78 41.97
N GLU A 56 10.62 9.02 41.45
CA GLU A 56 11.12 9.31 40.11
C GLU A 56 12.65 9.28 40.08
N PHE A 57 13.20 8.73 39.00
CA PHE A 57 14.64 8.81 38.74
C PHE A 57 15.01 10.25 38.43
N VAL A 58 15.68 10.92 39.37
CA VAL A 58 16.31 12.21 39.11
C VAL A 58 17.60 11.96 38.34
N VAL A 59 17.57 12.16 37.03
CA VAL A 59 18.75 12.11 36.17
C VAL A 59 19.39 13.49 36.17
N ASN A 60 20.70 13.57 36.44
CA ASN A 60 21.46 14.80 36.24
C ASN A 60 21.82 14.92 34.75
N ASP A 61 21.08 15.74 34.01
CA ASP A 61 21.34 15.96 32.57
C ASP A 61 22.70 16.64 32.31
N ASN A 62 23.27 17.30 33.33
CA ASN A 62 24.61 17.88 33.33
C ASN A 62 25.68 16.95 33.95
N ASP A 63 25.41 15.64 34.04
CA ASP A 63 26.44 14.69 34.46
C ASP A 63 27.55 14.65 33.40
N ASP A 64 28.67 15.28 33.74
CA ASP A 64 29.87 15.37 32.91
C ASP A 64 30.88 14.24 33.18
N SER A 65 30.47 13.24 33.98
CA SER A 65 31.21 12.00 34.13
C SER A 65 31.36 11.27 32.79
N ASP A 66 32.38 10.42 32.70
CA ASP A 66 32.61 9.59 31.51
C ASP A 66 31.40 8.71 31.19
N VAL A 67 30.65 8.27 32.21
CA VAL A 67 29.42 7.48 32.04
C VAL A 67 28.28 8.33 31.50
N GLY A 68 28.10 9.56 31.99
CA GLY A 68 27.11 10.51 31.49
C GLY A 68 27.34 10.87 30.02
N LYS A 69 28.60 11.13 29.64
CA LYS A 69 29.01 11.38 28.26
C LYS A 69 28.78 10.18 27.35
N ALA A 70 29.19 8.99 27.77
CA ALA A 70 28.98 7.76 26.99
C ALA A 70 27.49 7.47 26.77
N ARG A 71 26.65 7.70 27.78
CA ARG A 71 25.19 7.54 27.65
C ARG A 71 24.59 8.50 26.62
N ARG A 72 24.98 9.79 26.64
CA ARG A 72 24.51 10.78 25.66
C ARG A 72 24.90 10.40 24.24
N GLU A 73 26.14 9.95 24.03
CA GLU A 73 26.61 9.51 22.72
C GLU A 73 25.80 8.30 22.18
N VAL A 74 25.47 7.34 23.04
CA VAL A 74 24.63 6.18 22.66
C VAL A 74 23.21 6.63 22.29
N ILE A 75 22.61 7.54 23.07
CA ILE A 75 21.27 8.07 22.78
C ILE A 75 21.27 8.82 21.46
N GLU A 76 22.25 9.71 21.21
CA GLU A 76 22.35 10.47 19.97
C GLU A 76 22.50 9.55 18.75
N LYS A 77 23.33 8.50 18.87
CA LYS A 77 23.47 7.47 17.81
C LYS A 77 22.15 6.74 17.57
N ALA A 78 21.45 6.34 18.64
CA ALA A 78 20.17 5.66 18.53
C ALA A 78 19.10 6.56 17.86
N GLU A 79 19.02 7.83 18.24
CA GLU A 79 18.10 8.80 17.64
C GLU A 79 18.40 9.03 16.15
N ALA A 80 19.68 9.15 15.81
CA ALA A 80 20.11 9.26 14.41
C ALA A 80 19.74 8.01 13.61
N GLU A 81 19.90 6.83 14.18
CA GLU A 81 19.52 5.56 13.55
C GLU A 81 18.00 5.44 13.37
N PHE A 82 17.22 5.73 14.42
CA PHE A 82 15.75 5.75 14.33
C PHE A 82 15.26 6.72 13.27
N LYS A 83 15.86 7.91 13.17
CA LYS A 83 15.54 8.88 12.13
C LYS A 83 15.82 8.36 10.73
N ARG A 84 16.96 7.68 10.52
CA ARG A 84 17.30 7.05 9.24
C ARG A 84 16.31 5.93 8.89
N ILE A 85 16.00 5.06 9.84
CA ILE A 85 15.05 3.96 9.65
C ILE A 85 13.68 4.52 9.27
N ARG A 86 13.17 5.50 10.02
CA ARG A 86 11.88 6.14 9.73
C ARG A 86 11.85 6.76 8.33
N SER A 87 12.90 7.51 7.97
CA SER A 87 12.99 8.11 6.64
C SER A 87 13.04 7.06 5.52
N SER A 88 13.67 5.90 5.76
CA SER A 88 13.69 4.79 4.81
C SER A 88 12.29 4.15 4.66
N TYR A 89 11.59 3.94 5.77
CA TYR A 89 10.22 3.42 5.75
C TYR A 89 9.25 4.39 5.04
N ASP A 90 9.34 5.69 5.33
CA ASP A 90 8.51 6.70 4.66
C ASP A 90 8.73 6.69 3.14
N ALA A 91 9.98 6.56 2.69
CA ALA A 91 10.31 6.43 1.27
C ALA A 91 9.76 5.14 0.63
N GLN A 92 9.81 4.02 1.35
CA GLN A 92 9.25 2.75 0.88
C GLN A 92 7.73 2.81 0.77
N VAL A 93 7.04 3.43 1.74
CA VAL A 93 5.59 3.63 1.69
C VAL A 93 5.21 4.48 0.49
N GLN A 94 5.87 5.61 0.27
CA GLN A 94 5.63 6.46 -0.91
C GLN A 94 5.84 5.72 -2.23
N ALA A 95 6.89 4.87 -2.32
CA ALA A 95 7.14 4.07 -3.51
C ALA A 95 6.04 3.01 -3.75
N LEU A 96 5.53 2.39 -2.69
CA LEU A 96 4.43 1.43 -2.77
C LEU A 96 3.12 2.10 -3.17
N GLU A 97 2.81 3.26 -2.61
CA GLU A 97 1.64 4.06 -2.99
C GLU A 97 1.70 4.48 -4.46
N ALA A 98 2.85 4.97 -4.92
CA ALA A 98 3.05 5.32 -6.33
C ALA A 98 2.86 4.10 -7.26
N ARG A 99 3.36 2.93 -6.85
CA ARG A 99 3.18 1.69 -7.61
C ARG A 99 1.72 1.23 -7.63
N ALA A 100 1.00 1.35 -6.51
CA ALA A 100 -0.42 1.00 -6.43
C ALA A 100 -1.27 1.90 -7.33
N ASN A 101 -1.07 3.22 -7.27
CA ASN A 101 -1.78 4.18 -8.12
C ASN A 101 -1.51 3.92 -9.62
N LYS A 102 -0.26 3.60 -9.98
CA LYS A 102 0.07 3.23 -11.36
C LYS A 102 -0.65 1.94 -11.77
N ALA A 103 -0.64 0.91 -10.92
CA ALA A 103 -1.31 -0.35 -11.21
C ALA A 103 -2.82 -0.19 -11.38
N GLU A 104 -3.46 0.69 -10.60
CA GLU A 104 -4.87 1.02 -10.74
C GLU A 104 -5.16 1.72 -12.08
N ALA A 105 -4.32 2.68 -12.48
CA ALA A 105 -4.44 3.33 -13.78
C ALA A 105 -4.25 2.34 -14.95
N ASP A 106 -3.26 1.45 -14.85
CA ASP A 106 -3.00 0.41 -15.86
C ASP A 106 -4.19 -0.57 -15.96
N LEU A 107 -4.82 -0.92 -14.83
CA LEU A 107 -6.01 -1.78 -14.79
C LEU A 107 -7.22 -1.10 -15.44
N GLN A 108 -7.42 0.19 -15.17
CA GLN A 108 -8.49 0.96 -15.81
C GLN A 108 -8.32 0.97 -17.33
N LEU A 109 -7.10 1.24 -17.82
CA LEU A 109 -6.82 1.23 -19.26
C LEU A 109 -7.07 -0.14 -19.88
N ALA A 110 -6.69 -1.23 -19.20
CA ALA A 110 -6.95 -2.58 -19.66
C ALA A 110 -8.47 -2.86 -19.77
N ASN A 111 -9.26 -2.44 -18.78
CA ASN A 111 -10.71 -2.59 -18.83
C ASN A 111 -11.35 -1.81 -20.00
N GLU A 112 -10.89 -0.58 -20.25
CA GLU A 112 -11.34 0.21 -21.40
C GLU A 112 -11.01 -0.48 -22.74
N GLN A 113 -9.84 -1.11 -22.84
CA GLN A 113 -9.47 -1.90 -24.01
C GLN A 113 -10.33 -3.15 -24.19
N ILE A 114 -10.63 -3.86 -23.10
CA ILE A 114 -11.54 -5.03 -23.12
C ILE A 114 -12.92 -4.61 -23.63
N GLU A 115 -13.49 -3.51 -23.12
CA GLU A 115 -14.78 -3.00 -23.58
C GLU A 115 -14.75 -2.64 -25.07
N ALA A 116 -13.70 -1.97 -25.53
CA ALA A 116 -13.54 -1.64 -26.95
C ALA A 116 -13.44 -2.89 -27.85
N LEU A 117 -12.73 -3.93 -27.39
CA LEU A 117 -12.63 -5.20 -28.11
C LEU A 117 -13.97 -5.95 -28.12
N ASN A 118 -14.69 -5.97 -27.00
CA ASN A 118 -16.02 -6.57 -26.92
C ASN A 118 -17.00 -5.89 -27.87
N LEU A 119 -16.95 -4.56 -28.01
CA LEU A 119 -17.79 -3.85 -28.97
C LEU A 119 -17.46 -4.23 -30.41
N LYS A 120 -16.17 -4.35 -30.75
CA LYS A 120 -15.73 -4.80 -32.07
C LYS A 120 -16.14 -6.24 -32.37
N LEU A 121 -16.04 -7.13 -31.37
CA LEU A 121 -16.45 -8.52 -31.52
C LEU A 121 -17.95 -8.61 -31.79
N LYS A 122 -18.79 -7.94 -30.99
CA LYS A 122 -20.24 -7.89 -31.22
C LYS A 122 -20.60 -7.33 -32.60
N ALA A 123 -19.89 -6.31 -33.06
CA ALA A 123 -20.11 -5.77 -34.40
C ALA A 123 -19.71 -6.77 -35.49
N SER A 124 -18.63 -7.55 -35.28
CA SER A 124 -18.25 -8.64 -36.19
C SER A 124 -19.30 -9.74 -36.21
N GLU A 125 -19.74 -10.21 -35.04
CA GLU A 125 -20.76 -11.25 -34.91
C GLU A 125 -22.08 -10.86 -35.57
N ALA A 126 -22.49 -9.59 -35.43
CA ALA A 126 -23.68 -9.06 -36.10
C ALA A 126 -23.52 -9.05 -37.64
N ASN A 127 -22.34 -8.70 -38.16
CA ASN A 127 -22.06 -8.74 -39.59
C ASN A 127 -22.02 -10.18 -40.12
N ASP A 128 -21.45 -11.12 -39.36
CA ASP A 128 -21.38 -12.54 -39.72
C ASP A 128 -22.79 -13.14 -39.76
N ALA A 129 -23.64 -12.82 -38.77
CA ALA A 129 -25.05 -13.23 -38.75
C ALA A 129 -25.83 -12.68 -39.94
N ALA A 130 -25.69 -11.38 -40.25
CA ALA A 130 -26.34 -10.78 -41.42
C ALA A 130 -25.88 -11.44 -42.74
N THR A 131 -24.59 -11.78 -42.83
CA THR A 131 -24.04 -12.49 -43.99
C THR A 131 -24.60 -13.90 -44.11
N ALA A 132 -24.76 -14.62 -43.00
CA ALA A 132 -25.37 -15.95 -42.98
C ALA A 132 -26.85 -15.90 -43.42
N GLU A 133 -27.63 -14.91 -42.96
CA GLU A 133 -29.02 -14.70 -43.36
C GLU A 133 -29.16 -14.37 -44.86
N GLU A 134 -28.28 -13.52 -45.40
CA GLU A 134 -28.22 -13.23 -46.83
C GLU A 134 -27.89 -14.48 -47.67
N ILE A 135 -26.92 -15.29 -47.22
CA ILE A 135 -26.56 -16.55 -47.87
C ILE A 135 -27.73 -17.54 -47.85
N ALA A 136 -28.39 -17.70 -46.71
CA ALA A 136 -29.56 -18.58 -46.58
C ALA A 136 -30.71 -18.13 -47.49
N SER A 137 -30.93 -16.82 -47.58
CA SER A 137 -31.93 -16.23 -48.49
C SER A 137 -31.58 -16.47 -49.97
N ALA A 138 -30.31 -16.31 -50.35
CA ALA A 138 -29.85 -16.60 -51.70
C ALA A 138 -30.03 -18.07 -52.07
N ILE A 139 -29.75 -19.00 -51.14
CA ILE A 139 -29.98 -20.43 -51.34
C ILE A 139 -31.46 -20.73 -51.58
N ALA A 140 -32.37 -20.06 -50.85
CA ALA A 140 -33.81 -20.22 -51.03
C ALA A 140 -34.31 -19.71 -52.40
N LEU A 141 -33.58 -18.82 -53.05
CA LEU A 141 -33.88 -18.30 -54.40
C LEU A 141 -33.30 -19.16 -55.53
N LEU A 142 -32.50 -20.19 -55.22
CA LEU A 142 -31.94 -21.08 -56.23
C LEU A 142 -33.05 -21.90 -56.90
N ASP A 143 -33.13 -21.79 -58.22
CA ASP A 143 -34.01 -22.64 -59.02
C ASP A 143 -33.54 -24.11 -59.02
N ALA A 144 -34.43 -25.03 -58.62
CA ALA A 144 -34.20 -26.47 -58.61
C ALA A 144 -34.02 -27.07 -60.03
N LYS A 145 -34.47 -26.39 -61.09
CA LYS A 145 -34.36 -26.89 -62.48
C LYS A 145 -33.10 -26.42 -63.20
N THR A 146 -32.41 -25.43 -62.64
CA THR A 146 -31.18 -24.89 -63.23
C THR A 146 -29.98 -25.65 -62.67
N ASP A 147 -29.37 -26.51 -63.47
CA ASP A 147 -28.25 -27.35 -63.02
C ASP A 147 -27.02 -26.52 -62.58
N ALA A 148 -26.84 -25.31 -63.11
CA ALA A 148 -25.78 -24.40 -62.66
C ALA A 148 -25.92 -23.96 -61.19
N HIS A 149 -27.12 -24.05 -60.61
CA HIS A 149 -27.37 -23.69 -59.21
C HIS A 149 -26.99 -24.78 -58.21
N TRP A 150 -26.78 -26.01 -58.68
CA TRP A 150 -26.59 -27.17 -57.82
C TRP A 150 -25.37 -27.99 -58.26
N THR A 151 -24.61 -28.49 -57.30
CA THR A 151 -23.52 -29.42 -57.60
C THR A 151 -24.07 -30.81 -57.95
N ALA A 152 -23.23 -31.67 -58.52
CA ALA A 152 -23.58 -33.07 -58.78
C ALA A 152 -24.00 -33.84 -57.51
N ALA A 153 -23.59 -33.36 -56.32
CA ALA A 153 -24.00 -33.93 -55.03
C ALA A 153 -25.34 -33.37 -54.51
N GLY A 154 -26.02 -32.51 -55.28
CA GLY A 154 -27.29 -31.89 -54.90
C GLY A 154 -27.17 -30.77 -53.86
N LEU A 155 -25.96 -30.20 -53.67
CA LEU A 155 -25.73 -29.07 -52.76
C LEU A 155 -25.76 -27.75 -53.53
N PRO A 156 -26.06 -26.60 -52.90
CA PRO A 156 -25.96 -25.29 -53.54
C PRO A 156 -24.58 -25.08 -54.18
N ALA A 157 -24.54 -24.55 -55.40
CA ALA A 157 -23.30 -24.18 -56.08
C ALA A 157 -22.74 -22.88 -55.48
N VAL A 158 -21.45 -22.87 -55.15
CA VAL A 158 -20.80 -21.69 -54.52
C VAL A 158 -20.90 -20.46 -55.42
N ASP A 159 -20.63 -20.63 -56.72
CA ASP A 159 -20.65 -19.54 -57.69
C ASP A 159 -22.06 -18.95 -57.86
N ALA A 160 -23.11 -19.77 -57.86
CA ALA A 160 -24.49 -19.31 -57.95
C ALA A 160 -24.93 -18.50 -56.72
N VAL A 161 -24.53 -18.95 -55.52
CA VAL A 161 -24.81 -18.20 -54.27
C VAL A 161 -23.98 -16.92 -54.21
N ALA A 162 -22.73 -16.93 -54.69
CA ALA A 162 -21.88 -15.75 -54.79
C ALA A 162 -22.45 -14.71 -55.77
N GLU A 163 -23.01 -15.15 -56.89
CA GLU A 163 -23.67 -14.29 -57.89
C GLU A 163 -24.94 -13.64 -57.30
N LEU A 164 -25.78 -14.40 -56.61
CA LEU A 164 -27.02 -13.90 -56.00
C LEU A 164 -26.77 -12.94 -54.82
N THR A 165 -25.73 -13.19 -54.03
CA THR A 165 -25.36 -12.32 -52.90
C THR A 165 -24.49 -11.12 -53.34
N GLY A 166 -23.87 -11.19 -54.53
CA GLY A 166 -22.91 -10.19 -55.00
C GLY A 166 -21.61 -10.14 -54.18
N LYS A 167 -21.32 -11.19 -53.39
CA LYS A 167 -20.21 -11.27 -52.44
C LYS A 167 -19.38 -12.54 -52.66
N ALA A 168 -18.14 -12.53 -52.19
CA ALA A 168 -17.32 -13.74 -52.16
C ALA A 168 -17.87 -14.72 -51.11
N VAL A 169 -18.41 -15.85 -51.55
CA VAL A 169 -18.97 -16.89 -50.69
C VAL A 169 -18.06 -18.10 -50.69
N THR A 170 -17.92 -18.77 -49.54
CA THR A 170 -17.19 -20.04 -49.44
C THR A 170 -18.14 -21.19 -49.19
N ARG A 171 -17.71 -22.42 -49.52
CA ARG A 171 -18.46 -23.65 -49.20
C ARG A 171 -18.80 -23.74 -47.71
N LYS A 172 -17.84 -23.41 -46.85
CA LYS A 172 -18.02 -23.41 -45.39
C LYS A 172 -19.11 -22.41 -44.96
N ALA A 173 -19.13 -21.21 -45.52
CA ALA A 173 -20.15 -20.21 -45.19
C ALA A 173 -21.57 -20.65 -45.61
N ILE A 174 -21.70 -21.37 -46.74
CA ILE A 174 -22.97 -21.98 -47.17
C ILE A 174 -23.42 -23.07 -46.20
N GLU A 175 -22.50 -23.93 -45.76
CA GLU A 175 -22.79 -25.02 -44.82
C GLU A 175 -23.17 -24.49 -43.43
N GLU A 176 -22.52 -23.42 -42.97
CA GLU A 176 -22.85 -22.75 -41.70
C GLU A 176 -24.20 -22.01 -41.76
N ALA A 177 -24.49 -21.34 -42.89
CA ALA A 177 -25.73 -20.59 -43.08
C ALA A 177 -26.96 -21.50 -43.34
N ALA A 178 -26.77 -22.63 -44.00
CA ALA A 178 -27.85 -23.56 -44.36
C ALA A 178 -27.37 -25.02 -44.35
N PRO A 179 -27.19 -25.63 -43.16
CA PRO A 179 -26.60 -26.97 -43.02
C PRO A 179 -27.41 -28.08 -43.70
N ASP A 180 -28.71 -27.89 -43.86
CA ASP A 180 -29.63 -28.87 -44.46
C ASP A 180 -29.97 -28.56 -45.93
N ALA A 181 -29.30 -27.58 -46.55
CA ALA A 181 -29.60 -27.17 -47.92
C ALA A 181 -29.32 -28.30 -48.93
N LYS A 182 -30.38 -28.74 -49.61
CA LYS A 182 -30.33 -29.74 -50.69
C LYS A 182 -31.24 -29.35 -51.83
N ARG A 183 -30.92 -29.81 -53.04
CA ARG A 183 -31.73 -29.61 -54.25
C ARG A 183 -33.14 -30.14 -53.98
N PRO A 184 -34.18 -29.30 -54.09
CA PRO A 184 -35.56 -29.75 -54.01
C PRO A 184 -35.85 -30.79 -55.10
N ALA A 185 -36.60 -31.83 -54.76
CA ALA A 185 -37.02 -32.88 -55.68
C ALA A 185 -38.04 -32.39 -56.73
#